data_AF-A0AAP0WR51-F1
#
_entry.id   AF-A0AAP0WR51-F1
#
_cell.length_a   1.000
_cell.length_b   1.000
_cell.length_c   1.000
_cell.angle_alpha   90.00
_cell.angle_beta   90.00
_cell.angle_gamma   90.00
#
_symmetry.space_group_name_H-M   'P 1'
#
loop_
_entity.id
_entity.type
_entity.pdbx_description
1 polymer ?
#
loop_
_entity_poly.entity_id
_entity_poly.type
_entity_poly.pdbx_seq_one_letter_code
_entity_poly.pdbx_strand_id
1 'polypeptide(L)'
;MLLNSFSDLDGCHLSFLESFYKNGAKTWCIGPSLLYNDETNGTHNKSPFSSNYLDWLNQRISKPTSVIYISFGTQAYLSDADLNEVGLGLKMSGHEFLWVVKSQTWSPPDELEERLKGTGLIVRDWVDQQRILAHNAVGGFLSHCGWNSVMQSLSMGVPLLVLPMNAEQPLNAKQAICDGVRELMSGEEGKKVREKAEDLGRAAQQAVKEGGSSYKSLTEMIDILQARQTGVSN
;
A
#
# COMPACT_ATOMS: atom_id res chain seq x y z
N MET A 1 17.72 16.64 -1.35
CA MET A 1 16.46 16.11 -0.79
C MET A 1 16.53 14.60 -0.76
N LEU A 2 16.11 13.97 0.34
CA LEU A 2 15.94 12.52 0.40
C LEU A 2 14.51 12.18 0.00
N LEU A 3 14.35 11.28 -0.97
CA LEU A 3 13.06 10.82 -1.45
C LEU A 3 12.94 9.31 -1.21
N ASN A 4 11.87 8.91 -0.53
CA ASN A 4 11.52 7.50 -0.36
C ASN A 4 10.86 6.96 -1.64
N SER A 5 11.66 6.80 -2.69
CA SER A 5 11.28 6.30 -4.02
C SER A 5 12.50 5.66 -4.71
N PHE A 6 12.32 5.13 -5.91
CA PHE A 6 13.37 4.51 -6.73
C PHE A 6 13.28 4.97 -8.20
N SER A 7 14.35 4.77 -8.97
CA SER A 7 14.50 5.38 -10.29
C SER A 7 13.46 4.92 -11.31
N ASP A 8 13.07 3.65 -11.30
CA ASP A 8 12.03 3.15 -12.21
C ASP A 8 10.63 3.74 -11.93
N LEU A 9 10.41 4.27 -10.72
CA LEU A 9 9.15 4.93 -10.34
C LEU A 9 9.17 6.43 -10.65
N ASP A 10 10.16 7.16 -10.15
CA ASP A 10 10.18 8.64 -10.19
C ASP A 10 11.39 9.23 -10.91
N GLY A 11 12.26 8.42 -11.50
CA GLY A 11 13.53 8.86 -12.10
C GLY A 11 13.36 9.96 -13.15
N CYS A 12 12.31 9.87 -13.98
CA CYS A 12 12.01 10.87 -15.00
C CYS A 12 11.52 12.22 -14.43
N HIS A 13 11.05 12.25 -13.18
CA HIS A 13 10.53 13.45 -12.52
C HIS A 13 11.58 14.16 -11.65
N LEU A 14 12.76 13.57 -11.45
CA LEU A 14 13.77 14.13 -10.54
C LEU A 14 14.24 15.51 -10.97
N SER A 15 14.56 15.71 -12.25
CA SER A 15 15.00 17.02 -12.76
C SER A 15 13.92 18.09 -12.59
N PHE A 16 12.65 17.71 -12.72
CA PHE A 16 11.52 18.60 -12.46
C PHE A 16 11.43 18.95 -10.96
N LEU A 17 11.52 17.98 -10.07
CA LEU A 17 11.53 18.21 -8.61
C LEU A 17 12.69 19.11 -8.18
N GLU A 18 13.90 18.85 -8.69
CA GLU A 18 15.09 19.65 -8.40
C GLU A 18 14.94 21.11 -8.83
N SER A 19 14.19 21.37 -9.92
CA SER A 19 13.95 22.73 -10.41
C SER A 19 13.14 23.62 -9.45
N PHE A 20 12.34 23.03 -8.55
CA PHE A 20 11.59 23.79 -7.54
C PHE A 20 12.48 24.32 -6.41
N TYR A 21 13.65 23.72 -6.20
CA TYR A 21 14.54 24.07 -5.10
C TYR A 21 15.66 24.99 -5.59
N LYS A 22 15.77 26.17 -4.97
CA LYS A 22 16.88 27.10 -5.24
C LYS A 22 18.23 26.48 -4.82
N ASN A 23 19.29 26.78 -5.55
CA ASN A 23 20.71 26.40 -5.32
C ASN A 23 21.13 24.96 -5.66
N GLY A 24 20.58 24.34 -6.72
CA GLY A 24 21.11 23.06 -7.23
C GLY A 24 20.98 21.90 -6.23
N ALA A 25 19.89 21.89 -5.45
CA ALA A 25 19.63 20.85 -4.48
C ALA A 25 19.35 19.52 -5.18
N LYS A 26 20.31 18.59 -5.13
CA LYS A 26 20.17 17.23 -5.68
C LYS A 26 19.11 16.43 -4.92
N THR A 27 18.32 15.65 -5.66
CA THR A 27 17.33 14.70 -5.11
C THR A 27 17.88 13.28 -5.14
N TRP A 28 17.77 12.59 -4.02
CA TRP A 28 18.28 11.23 -3.83
C TRP A 28 17.12 10.27 -3.62
N CYS A 29 16.88 9.39 -4.59
CA CYS A 29 15.98 8.26 -4.45
C CYS A 29 16.64 7.19 -3.59
N ILE A 30 16.17 7.01 -2.36
CA ILE A 30 16.74 6.07 -1.38
C ILE A 30 15.67 5.10 -0.87
N GLY A 31 14.65 4.81 -1.68
CA GLY A 31 13.54 3.94 -1.32
C GLY A 31 13.47 2.66 -2.16
N PRO A 32 12.48 1.80 -1.90
CA PRO A 32 11.54 1.86 -0.78
C PRO A 32 12.22 1.60 0.57
N SER A 33 12.03 2.51 1.52
CA SER A 33 12.64 2.45 2.86
C SER A 33 12.27 1.18 3.63
N LEU A 34 11.10 0.61 3.33
CA LEU A 34 10.58 -0.59 3.98
C LEU A 34 11.39 -1.85 3.66
N LEU A 35 12.13 -1.88 2.55
CA LEU A 35 12.91 -3.05 2.12
C LEU A 35 14.34 -3.09 2.70
N TYR A 36 14.79 -2.03 3.37
CA TYR A 36 16.11 -2.04 4.03
C TYR A 36 16.12 -2.81 5.35
N ASN A 37 14.95 -3.03 5.95
CA ASN A 37 14.82 -3.86 7.14
C ASN A 37 14.78 -5.34 6.74
N ASP A 38 15.87 -5.82 6.15
CA ASP A 38 16.15 -7.25 6.03
C ASP A 38 17.07 -7.63 7.20
N GLU A 39 16.59 -7.44 8.43
CA GLU A 39 17.24 -8.09 9.56
C GLU A 39 16.99 -9.58 9.44
N THR A 40 18.00 -10.27 8.93
CA THR A 40 18.54 -11.50 9.50
C THR A 40 18.02 -11.73 10.91
N ASN A 41 16.93 -12.50 11.05
CA ASN A 41 16.70 -13.46 12.13
C ASN A 41 15.33 -14.09 11.97
N GLY A 42 15.32 -15.42 11.85
CA GLY A 42 14.18 -16.28 12.14
C GLY A 42 13.73 -16.21 13.61
N THR A 43 13.66 -15.04 14.19
CA THR A 43 12.76 -14.78 15.30
C THR A 43 11.48 -14.27 14.66
N HIS A 44 10.57 -15.22 14.42
CA HIS A 44 9.16 -14.94 14.56
C HIS A 44 8.96 -14.31 15.95
N ASN A 45 9.20 -13.01 16.08
CA ASN A 45 8.44 -12.20 17.00
C ASN A 45 7.02 -12.35 16.49
N LYS A 46 6.36 -13.41 17.01
CA LYS A 46 4.94 -13.41 17.20
C LYS A 46 4.68 -12.04 17.79
N SER A 47 4.12 -11.16 16.97
CA SER A 47 3.27 -10.11 17.51
C SER A 47 2.52 -10.76 18.68
N PRO A 48 2.53 -10.16 19.88
CA PRO A 48 1.85 -10.75 21.03
C PRO A 48 0.35 -11.00 20.74
N PHE A 49 -0.14 -10.44 19.63
CA PHE A 49 -1.39 -10.77 18.98
C PHE A 49 -1.15 -11.83 17.89
N SER A 50 -1.45 -13.11 18.19
CA SER A 50 -1.83 -14.07 17.16
C SER A 50 -3.08 -13.53 16.49
N SER A 51 -2.89 -12.77 15.43
CA SER A 51 -3.94 -11.93 14.91
C SER A 51 -4.89 -12.76 14.05
N ASN A 52 -6.13 -12.89 14.51
CA ASN A 52 -7.25 -13.59 13.85
C ASN A 52 -7.33 -13.33 12.33
N TYR A 53 -6.88 -12.15 11.87
CA TYR A 53 -6.86 -11.81 10.45
C TYR A 53 -5.86 -12.60 9.60
N LEU A 54 -4.69 -13.02 10.14
CA LEU A 54 -3.74 -13.85 9.39
C LEU A 54 -4.27 -15.27 9.22
N ASP A 55 -4.88 -15.83 10.26
CA ASP A 55 -5.52 -17.15 10.17
C ASP A 55 -6.68 -17.12 9.17
N TRP A 56 -7.46 -16.04 9.14
CA TRP A 56 -8.50 -15.83 8.15
C TRP A 56 -7.96 -15.73 6.72
N LEU A 57 -6.82 -15.05 6.51
CA LEU A 57 -6.13 -15.00 5.21
C LEU A 57 -5.55 -16.37 4.81
N ASN A 58 -4.97 -17.10 5.76
CA ASN A 58 -4.40 -18.44 5.52
C ASN A 58 -5.46 -19.43 5.03
N GLN A 59 -6.71 -19.32 5.51
CA GLN A 59 -7.84 -20.12 5.01
C GLN A 59 -8.15 -19.88 3.52
N ARG A 60 -7.64 -18.79 2.93
CA ARG A 60 -7.85 -18.39 1.52
C ARG A 60 -6.61 -18.60 0.66
N ILE A 61 -5.54 -19.19 1.18
CA ILE A 61 -4.28 -19.34 0.45
C ILE A 61 -4.40 -20.16 -0.85
N SER A 62 -5.39 -21.05 -0.93
CA SER A 62 -5.70 -21.85 -2.12
C SER A 62 -6.34 -21.05 -3.27
N LYS A 63 -6.77 -19.82 -3.00
CA LYS A 63 -7.36 -18.88 -3.97
C LYS A 63 -6.46 -17.64 -4.03
N PRO A 64 -5.38 -17.65 -4.82
CA PRO A 64 -4.50 -16.49 -4.92
C PRO A 64 -5.28 -15.27 -5.41
N THR A 65 -4.87 -14.09 -4.95
CA THR A 65 -5.45 -12.81 -5.38
C THR A 65 -6.98 -12.68 -5.21
N SER A 66 -7.59 -13.45 -4.29
CA SER A 66 -9.06 -13.49 -4.12
C SER A 66 -9.61 -12.49 -3.11
N VAL A 67 -8.74 -11.86 -2.30
CA VAL A 67 -9.11 -10.94 -1.22
C VAL A 67 -8.70 -9.53 -1.59
N ILE A 68 -9.62 -8.57 -1.45
CA ILE A 68 -9.27 -7.15 -1.45
C ILE A 68 -8.99 -6.68 -0.01
N TYR A 69 -7.85 -6.03 0.18
CA TYR A 69 -7.49 -5.36 1.43
C TYR A 69 -7.98 -3.91 1.40
N ILE A 70 -8.54 -3.42 2.51
CA ILE A 70 -9.03 -2.04 2.63
C ILE A 70 -8.45 -1.39 3.88
N SER A 71 -7.80 -0.25 3.69
CA SER A 71 -7.30 0.60 4.78
C SER A 71 -7.11 2.04 4.31
N PHE A 72 -7.76 2.97 5.02
CA PHE A 72 -7.62 4.41 4.80
C PHE A 72 -6.54 5.04 5.70
N GLY A 73 -5.69 4.22 6.31
CA GLY A 73 -4.57 4.68 7.12
C GLY A 73 -4.98 5.42 8.39
N THR A 74 -4.02 6.13 8.99
CA THR A 74 -4.20 6.77 10.30
C THR A 74 -4.78 8.18 10.21
N GLN A 75 -4.69 8.85 9.07
CA GLN A 75 -5.04 10.27 8.90
C GLN A 75 -6.41 10.49 8.24
N ALA A 76 -6.97 9.48 7.57
CA ALA A 76 -8.32 9.58 7.05
C ALA A 76 -9.36 9.38 8.17
N TYR A 77 -10.32 10.29 8.24
CA TYR A 77 -11.53 10.13 9.02
C TYR A 77 -12.70 9.99 8.04
N LEU A 78 -13.39 8.87 8.11
CA LEU A 78 -14.63 8.62 7.37
C LEU A 78 -15.80 8.77 8.33
N SER A 79 -16.88 9.39 7.87
CA SER A 79 -18.12 9.41 8.63
C SER A 79 -18.76 8.02 8.64
N ASP A 80 -19.66 7.77 9.59
CA ASP A 80 -20.41 6.51 9.65
C ASP A 80 -21.21 6.25 8.36
N ALA A 81 -21.69 7.32 7.70
CA ALA A 81 -22.36 7.24 6.40
C ALA A 81 -21.40 6.79 5.29
N ASP A 82 -20.17 7.33 5.26
CA ASP A 82 -19.16 6.92 4.29
C ASP A 82 -18.74 5.46 4.50
N LEU A 83 -18.58 5.03 5.76
CA LEU A 83 -18.29 3.64 6.09
C LEU A 83 -19.43 2.71 5.62
N ASN A 84 -20.69 3.12 5.77
CA ASN A 84 -21.82 2.36 5.24
C ASN A 84 -21.76 2.21 3.70
N GLU A 85 -21.44 3.29 2.98
CA GLU A 85 -21.29 3.24 1.52
C GLU A 85 -20.11 2.36 1.08
N VAL A 86 -18.99 2.37 1.83
CA VAL A 86 -17.88 1.44 1.61
C VAL A 86 -18.34 -0.01 1.79
N GLY A 87 -19.02 -0.32 2.90
CA GLY A 87 -19.55 -1.65 3.16
C GLY A 87 -20.54 -2.12 2.09
N LEU A 88 -21.43 -1.23 1.63
CA LEU A 88 -22.37 -1.53 0.54
C LEU A 88 -21.63 -1.81 -0.78
N GLY A 89 -20.63 -1.00 -1.12
CA GLY A 89 -19.83 -1.20 -2.33
C GLY A 89 -19.06 -2.53 -2.32
N LEU A 90 -18.46 -2.88 -1.18
CA LEU A 90 -17.79 -4.16 -0.97
C LEU A 90 -18.77 -5.34 -1.07
N LYS A 91 -19.98 -5.20 -0.52
CA LYS A 91 -20.98 -6.26 -0.68
C LYS A 91 -21.40 -6.43 -2.14
N MET A 92 -21.61 -5.31 -2.82
CA MET A 92 -22.04 -5.31 -4.22
C MET A 92 -20.96 -5.87 -5.14
N SER A 93 -19.67 -5.62 -4.89
CA SER A 93 -18.58 -6.12 -5.73
C SER A 93 -18.59 -7.65 -5.83
N GLY A 94 -18.91 -8.34 -4.73
CA GLY A 94 -18.97 -9.80 -4.64
C GLY A 94 -17.62 -10.44 -4.29
N HIS A 95 -16.60 -9.64 -3.97
CA HIS A 95 -15.26 -10.11 -3.61
C HIS A 95 -15.10 -10.26 -2.10
N GLU A 96 -14.29 -11.23 -1.69
CA GLU A 96 -13.91 -11.35 -0.28
C GLU A 96 -13.01 -10.19 0.13
N PHE A 97 -13.16 -9.70 1.35
CA PHE A 97 -12.44 -8.52 1.81
C PHE A 97 -11.87 -8.66 3.21
N LEU A 98 -10.73 -8.01 3.45
CA LEU A 98 -10.20 -7.73 4.78
C LEU A 98 -10.18 -6.21 4.94
N TRP A 99 -11.03 -5.69 5.84
CA TRP A 99 -11.23 -4.26 6.01
C TRP A 99 -10.82 -3.80 7.40
N VAL A 100 -9.81 -2.93 7.45
CA VAL A 100 -9.40 -2.28 8.70
C VAL A 100 -10.23 -1.02 8.91
N VAL A 101 -11.01 -1.01 9.99
CA VAL A 101 -11.89 0.10 10.36
C VAL A 101 -11.39 0.75 11.65
N LYS A 102 -10.96 2.01 11.55
CA LYS A 102 -10.44 2.78 12.69
C LYS A 102 -11.53 3.20 13.69
N SER A 103 -12.73 3.47 13.20
CA SER A 103 -13.85 3.88 14.06
C SER A 103 -14.18 2.77 15.06
N GLN A 104 -14.19 3.08 16.35
CA GLN A 104 -14.58 2.14 17.41
C GLN A 104 -16.08 2.23 17.74
N THR A 105 -16.75 3.29 17.28
CA THR A 105 -18.17 3.56 17.54
C THR A 105 -19.06 3.12 16.38
N TRP A 106 -18.53 3.08 15.16
CA TRP A 106 -19.29 2.65 14.00
C TRP A 106 -19.50 1.14 14.00
N SER A 107 -20.73 0.70 13.84
CA SER A 107 -21.09 -0.66 13.41
C SER A 107 -21.91 -0.56 12.11
N PRO A 108 -21.77 -1.53 11.19
CA PRO A 108 -22.69 -1.62 10.07
C PRO A 108 -24.13 -1.73 10.62
N PRO A 109 -25.13 -1.10 9.98
CA PRO A 109 -26.54 -1.36 10.31
C PRO A 109 -26.87 -2.85 10.16
N ASP A 110 -27.81 -3.37 10.96
CA ASP A 110 -28.14 -4.82 11.01
C ASP A 110 -28.29 -5.46 9.62
N GLU A 111 -29.02 -4.81 8.71
CA GLU A 111 -29.20 -5.29 7.34
C GLU A 111 -27.88 -5.42 6.57
N LEU A 112 -26.98 -4.45 6.72
CA LEU A 112 -25.67 -4.48 6.08
C LEU A 112 -24.76 -5.51 6.77
N GLU A 113 -24.78 -5.59 8.10
CA GLU A 113 -23.99 -6.57 8.84
C GLU A 113 -24.35 -8.00 8.41
N GLU A 114 -25.63 -8.35 8.38
CA GLU A 114 -26.10 -9.66 7.90
C GLU A 114 -25.64 -9.93 6.46
N ARG A 115 -25.65 -8.91 5.60
CA ARG A 115 -25.17 -9.04 4.22
C ARG A 115 -23.66 -9.27 4.14
N LEU A 116 -22.87 -8.66 5.03
CA LEU A 116 -21.41 -8.78 5.04
C LEU A 116 -20.92 -10.09 5.69
N LYS A 117 -21.73 -10.71 6.57
CA LYS A 117 -21.39 -11.99 7.22
C LYS A 117 -20.96 -13.03 6.18
N GLY A 118 -19.85 -13.71 6.49
CA GLY A 118 -19.26 -14.75 5.64
C GLY A 118 -18.58 -14.25 4.36
N THR A 119 -18.71 -12.96 4.00
CA THR A 119 -18.08 -12.39 2.80
C THR A 119 -16.71 -11.77 3.10
N GLY A 120 -16.51 -11.22 4.29
CA GLY A 120 -15.25 -10.57 4.65
C GLY A 120 -14.98 -10.53 6.14
N LEU A 121 -13.81 -10.00 6.49
CA LEU A 121 -13.36 -9.77 7.86
C LEU A 121 -13.18 -8.27 8.10
N ILE A 122 -13.83 -7.75 9.14
CA ILE A 122 -13.61 -6.40 9.65
C ILE A 122 -12.66 -6.48 10.84
N VAL A 123 -11.57 -5.72 10.81
CA VAL A 123 -10.56 -5.64 11.86
C VAL A 123 -10.52 -4.22 12.42
N ARG A 124 -10.57 -4.08 13.75
CA ARG A 124 -10.55 -2.77 14.43
C ARG A 124 -9.25 -2.48 15.16
N ASP A 125 -8.49 -3.52 15.43
CA ASP A 125 -7.18 -3.42 16.06
C ASP A 125 -6.10 -3.08 15.03
N TRP A 126 -4.91 -2.80 15.55
CA TRP A 126 -3.72 -2.63 14.72
C TRP A 126 -3.44 -3.89 13.89
N VAL A 127 -3.01 -3.69 12.65
CA VAL A 127 -2.60 -4.77 11.73
C VAL A 127 -1.20 -4.55 11.21
N ASP A 128 -0.52 -5.66 10.91
CA ASP A 128 0.72 -5.64 10.13
C ASP A 128 0.35 -5.56 8.64
N GLN A 129 0.21 -4.32 8.15
CA GLN A 129 -0.17 -4.04 6.76
C GLN A 129 0.82 -4.66 5.76
N GLN A 130 2.11 -4.71 6.08
CA GLN A 130 3.11 -5.30 5.19
C GLN A 130 2.88 -6.80 5.05
N ARG A 131 2.63 -7.52 6.15
CA ARG A 131 2.30 -8.95 6.10
C ARG A 131 1.00 -9.23 5.35
N ILE A 132 -0.01 -8.36 5.47
CA ILE A 132 -1.26 -8.50 4.70
C ILE A 132 -0.96 -8.34 3.21
N LEU A 133 -0.25 -7.27 2.81
CA LEU A 133 0.07 -7.01 1.40
C LEU A 133 1.01 -8.07 0.79
N ALA A 134 1.88 -8.68 1.59
CA ALA A 134 2.73 -9.78 1.14
C ALA A 134 2.00 -11.14 1.05
N HIS A 135 0.75 -11.23 1.54
CA HIS A 135 0.03 -12.49 1.59
C HIS A 135 -0.59 -12.84 0.22
N ASN A 136 -0.35 -14.05 -0.28
CA ASN A 136 -0.75 -14.50 -1.62
C ASN A 136 -2.28 -14.42 -1.91
N ALA A 137 -3.12 -14.52 -0.88
CA ALA A 137 -4.56 -14.35 -1.04
C ALA A 137 -4.97 -12.90 -1.37
N VAL A 138 -4.13 -11.90 -1.07
CA VAL A 138 -4.45 -10.48 -1.31
C VAL A 138 -4.19 -10.13 -2.77
N GLY A 139 -5.24 -9.71 -3.45
CA GLY A 139 -5.22 -9.35 -4.87
C GLY A 139 -5.38 -7.86 -5.14
N GLY A 140 -5.67 -7.03 -4.15
CA GLY A 140 -5.84 -5.61 -4.39
C GLY A 140 -5.88 -4.84 -3.09
N PHE A 141 -5.60 -3.54 -3.18
CA PHE A 141 -5.59 -2.66 -2.03
C PHE A 141 -6.42 -1.40 -2.30
N LEU A 142 -7.55 -1.27 -1.61
CA LEU A 142 -8.31 -0.03 -1.54
C LEU A 142 -7.70 0.90 -0.50
N SER A 143 -7.18 2.04 -0.95
CA SER A 143 -6.39 2.96 -0.12
C SER A 143 -6.72 4.43 -0.36
N HIS A 144 -6.50 5.24 0.68
CA HIS A 144 -6.47 6.71 0.62
C HIS A 144 -5.19 7.27 -0.03
N CYS A 145 -4.25 6.41 -0.46
CA CYS A 145 -3.00 6.79 -1.13
C CYS A 145 -1.99 7.62 -0.32
N GLY A 146 -1.92 7.40 0.99
CA GLY A 146 -0.73 7.79 1.75
C GLY A 146 0.53 7.14 1.16
N TRP A 147 1.59 7.93 0.97
CA TRP A 147 2.79 7.50 0.23
C TRP A 147 3.43 6.21 0.76
N ASN A 148 3.47 6.02 2.09
CA ASN A 148 3.99 4.78 2.68
C ASN A 148 3.15 3.55 2.30
N SER A 149 1.83 3.69 2.24
CA SER A 149 0.91 2.62 1.82
C SER A 149 1.08 2.30 0.33
N VAL A 150 1.28 3.34 -0.50
CA VAL A 150 1.60 3.16 -1.93
C VAL A 150 2.91 2.39 -2.09
N MET A 151 3.98 2.82 -1.41
CA MET A 151 5.27 2.14 -1.49
C MET A 151 5.21 0.70 -1.02
N GLN A 152 4.48 0.40 0.08
CA GLN A 152 4.29 -0.97 0.55
C GLN A 152 3.56 -1.83 -0.49
N SER A 153 2.46 -1.33 -1.05
CA SER A 153 1.65 -2.07 -2.02
C SER A 153 2.42 -2.36 -3.30
N LEU A 154 3.05 -1.34 -3.88
CA LEU A 154 3.83 -1.49 -5.11
C LEU A 154 5.05 -2.40 -4.88
N SER A 155 5.73 -2.28 -3.74
CA SER A 155 6.86 -3.17 -3.40
C SER A 155 6.46 -4.63 -3.25
N MET A 156 5.19 -4.91 -2.92
CA MET A 156 4.64 -6.27 -2.80
C MET A 156 3.90 -6.73 -4.07
N GLY A 157 3.89 -5.92 -5.14
CA GLY A 157 3.20 -6.28 -6.38
C GLY A 157 1.67 -6.20 -6.30
N VAL A 158 1.11 -5.56 -5.27
CA VAL A 158 -0.35 -5.46 -5.09
C VAL A 158 -0.87 -4.19 -5.75
N PRO A 159 -1.84 -4.29 -6.68
CA PRO A 159 -2.40 -3.11 -7.35
C PRO A 159 -3.34 -2.34 -6.42
N LEU A 160 -3.41 -1.01 -6.60
CA LEU A 160 -4.20 -0.12 -5.75
C LEU A 160 -5.47 0.37 -6.46
N LEU A 161 -6.57 0.42 -5.72
CA LEU A 161 -7.74 1.24 -6.04
C LEU A 161 -7.72 2.47 -5.12
N VAL A 162 -7.75 3.65 -5.74
CA VAL A 162 -7.66 4.93 -5.04
C VAL A 162 -9.03 5.54 -4.91
N LEU A 163 -9.45 5.82 -3.67
CA LEU A 163 -10.63 6.65 -3.40
C LEU A 163 -10.16 8.05 -3.01
N PRO A 164 -10.22 9.04 -3.92
CA PRO A 164 -9.94 10.43 -3.56
C PRO A 164 -11.05 10.97 -2.64
N MET A 165 -10.68 11.39 -1.43
CA MET A 165 -11.62 11.73 -0.35
C MET A 165 -12.18 13.17 -0.38
N ASN A 166 -12.03 13.92 -1.48
CA ASN A 166 -12.43 15.33 -1.54
C ASN A 166 -13.57 15.59 -2.56
N ALA A 167 -14.67 16.13 -2.03
CA ALA A 167 -15.84 16.77 -2.65
C ALA A 167 -16.71 15.96 -3.65
N GLU A 168 -18.03 16.02 -3.41
CA GLU A 168 -19.19 15.60 -4.25
C GLU A 168 -19.44 14.10 -4.54
N GLN A 169 -18.61 13.17 -4.08
CA GLN A 169 -18.77 11.72 -4.37
C GLN A 169 -19.73 10.85 -3.51
N PRO A 170 -20.34 11.28 -2.37
CA PRO A 170 -21.11 10.35 -1.53
C PRO A 170 -22.31 9.66 -2.21
N LEU A 171 -22.94 10.28 -3.22
CA LEU A 171 -24.12 9.71 -3.87
C LEU A 171 -23.80 8.52 -4.80
N ASN A 172 -22.55 8.35 -5.23
CA ASN A 172 -22.09 7.23 -6.08
C ASN A 172 -20.99 6.38 -5.42
N ALA A 173 -20.63 6.63 -4.17
CA ALA A 173 -19.47 6.01 -3.51
C ALA A 173 -19.55 4.48 -3.54
N LYS A 174 -20.69 3.86 -3.16
CA LYS A 174 -20.83 2.40 -3.25
C LYS A 174 -20.72 1.84 -4.67
N GLN A 175 -21.24 2.55 -5.67
CA GLN A 175 -21.22 2.09 -7.06
C GLN A 175 -19.79 2.17 -7.62
N ALA A 176 -19.11 3.30 -7.39
CA ALA A 176 -17.71 3.48 -7.76
C ALA A 176 -16.81 2.44 -7.06
N ILE A 177 -17.07 2.14 -5.78
CA ILE A 177 -16.36 1.07 -5.05
C ILE A 177 -16.69 -0.28 -5.67
N CYS A 178 -17.96 -0.60 -5.89
CA CYS A 178 -18.38 -1.86 -6.49
C CYS A 178 -17.68 -2.10 -7.84
N ASP A 179 -17.77 -1.14 -8.75
CA ASP A 179 -17.22 -1.25 -10.10
C ASP A 179 -15.70 -1.24 -10.09
N GLY A 180 -15.10 -0.35 -9.30
CA GLY A 180 -13.64 -0.27 -9.14
C GLY A 180 -13.05 -1.55 -8.55
N VAL A 181 -13.69 -2.14 -7.54
CA VAL A 181 -13.24 -3.41 -6.95
C VAL A 181 -13.40 -4.55 -7.93
N ARG A 182 -14.54 -4.64 -8.65
CA ARG A 182 -14.72 -5.66 -9.69
C ARG A 182 -13.69 -5.55 -10.80
N GLU A 183 -13.44 -4.34 -11.30
CA GLU A 183 -12.46 -4.10 -12.34
C GLU A 183 -11.06 -4.45 -11.86
N LEU A 184 -10.63 -3.97 -10.68
CA LEU A 184 -9.30 -4.25 -10.14
C LEU A 184 -9.06 -5.75 -9.90
N MET A 185 -10.07 -6.45 -9.39
CA MET A 185 -9.93 -7.84 -8.94
C MET A 185 -10.20 -8.86 -10.04
N SER A 186 -11.00 -8.52 -11.06
CA SER A 186 -11.44 -9.50 -12.07
C SER A 186 -11.57 -8.95 -13.49
N GLY A 187 -11.39 -7.65 -13.69
CA GLY A 187 -11.43 -7.00 -14.99
C GLY A 187 -10.12 -7.08 -15.76
N GLU A 188 -10.19 -6.78 -17.06
CA GLU A 188 -9.03 -6.81 -17.96
C GLU A 188 -8.05 -5.67 -17.67
N GLU A 189 -8.55 -4.48 -17.32
CA GLU A 189 -7.67 -3.39 -16.91
C GLU A 189 -7.05 -3.68 -15.54
N GLY A 190 -7.81 -4.28 -14.62
CA GLY A 190 -7.27 -4.73 -13.33
C GLY A 190 -6.13 -5.74 -13.48
N LYS A 191 -6.24 -6.66 -14.45
CA LYS A 191 -5.16 -7.60 -14.78
C LYS A 191 -3.89 -6.88 -15.26
N LYS A 192 -4.01 -5.92 -16.18
CA LYS A 192 -2.87 -5.12 -16.66
C LYS A 192 -2.23 -4.31 -15.53
N VAL A 193 -3.04 -3.71 -14.66
CA VAL A 193 -2.56 -2.94 -13.51
C VAL A 193 -1.82 -3.84 -12.51
N ARG A 194 -2.29 -5.07 -12.31
CA ARG A 194 -1.62 -6.09 -11.48
C ARG A 194 -0.27 -6.49 -12.05
N GLU A 195 -0.19 -6.82 -13.34
CA GLU A 195 1.08 -7.15 -14.01
C GLU A 195 2.09 -6.00 -13.85
N LYS A 196 1.64 -4.75 -14.05
CA LYS A 196 2.46 -3.57 -13.83
C LYS A 196 2.88 -3.39 -12.36
N ALA A 197 2.00 -3.67 -11.41
CA ALA A 197 2.33 -3.60 -9.99
C ALA A 197 3.40 -4.64 -9.63
N GLU A 198 3.30 -5.87 -10.15
CA GLU A 198 4.30 -6.92 -9.97
C GLU A 198 5.66 -6.56 -10.58
N ASP A 199 5.67 -5.97 -11.79
CA ASP A 199 6.89 -5.42 -12.41
C ASP A 199 7.55 -4.36 -11.52
N LEU A 200 6.75 -3.40 -11.03
CA LEU A 200 7.23 -2.37 -10.11
C LEU A 200 7.73 -2.96 -8.79
N GLY A 201 7.09 -4.01 -8.27
CA GLY A 201 7.55 -4.72 -7.07
C GLY A 201 8.92 -5.37 -7.27
N ARG A 202 9.13 -6.02 -8.42
CA ARG A 202 10.45 -6.56 -8.82
C ARG A 202 11.49 -5.46 -8.94
N ALA A 203 11.16 -4.33 -9.58
CA ALA A 203 12.06 -3.20 -9.73
C ALA A 203 12.41 -2.58 -8.37
N ALA A 204 11.44 -2.43 -7.47
CA ALA A 204 11.62 -1.91 -6.11
C ALA A 204 12.58 -2.80 -5.30
N GLN A 205 12.40 -4.12 -5.37
CA GLN A 205 13.30 -5.11 -4.76
C GLN A 205 14.73 -5.01 -5.33
N GLN A 206 14.87 -4.80 -6.64
CA GLN A 206 16.17 -4.66 -7.27
C GLN A 206 16.86 -3.33 -6.95
N ALA A 207 16.09 -2.26 -6.74
CA ALA A 207 16.62 -0.92 -6.48
C ALA A 207 17.42 -0.83 -5.17
N VAL A 208 17.03 -1.59 -4.14
CA VAL A 208 17.67 -1.57 -2.81
C VAL A 208 18.84 -2.55 -2.67
N LYS A 209 18.92 -3.58 -3.53
CA LYS A 209 20.04 -4.54 -3.55
C LYS A 209 21.35 -3.88 -3.96
N GLU A 210 22.46 -4.52 -3.63
CA GLU A 210 23.79 -4.06 -4.05
C GLU A 210 23.85 -3.82 -5.56
N GLY A 211 24.33 -2.64 -5.97
CA GLY A 211 24.35 -2.19 -7.36
C GLY A 211 23.02 -1.65 -7.92
N GLY A 212 21.93 -1.73 -7.14
CA GLY A 212 20.63 -1.12 -7.45
C GLY A 212 20.65 0.41 -7.42
N SER A 213 19.60 1.03 -7.97
CA SER A 213 19.53 2.51 -8.10
C SER A 213 19.54 3.23 -6.76
N SER A 214 18.78 2.72 -5.79
CA SER A 214 18.66 3.33 -4.47
C SER A 214 19.88 3.03 -3.61
N TYR A 215 20.47 1.83 -3.76
CA TYR A 215 21.78 1.51 -3.19
C TYR A 215 22.85 2.50 -3.67
N LYS A 216 23.01 2.67 -4.99
CA LYS A 216 23.98 3.61 -5.59
C LYS A 216 23.74 5.05 -5.13
N SER A 217 22.48 5.50 -5.11
CA SER A 217 22.12 6.84 -4.65
C SER A 217 22.49 7.07 -3.19
N LEU A 218 22.26 6.07 -2.33
CA LEU A 218 22.63 6.14 -0.92
C LEU A 218 24.15 6.15 -0.73
N THR A 219 24.88 5.28 -1.45
CA THR A 219 26.35 5.23 -1.40
C THR A 219 26.98 6.55 -1.84
N GLU A 220 26.56 7.09 -2.99
CA GLU A 220 27.08 8.38 -3.49
C GLU A 220 26.81 9.52 -2.50
N MET A 221 25.64 9.53 -1.86
CA MET A 221 25.34 10.51 -0.82
C MET A 221 26.26 10.35 0.40
N ILE A 222 26.49 9.13 0.88
CA ILE A 222 27.40 8.84 2.00
C ILE A 222 28.81 9.32 1.67
N ASP A 223 29.32 9.02 0.47
CA ASP A 223 30.64 9.42 0.02
C ASP A 223 30.81 10.96 0.04
N ILE A 224 29.80 11.69 -0.44
CA ILE A 224 29.79 13.17 -0.41
C ILE A 224 29.82 13.70 1.02
N LEU A 225 29.07 13.09 1.94
CA LEU A 225 29.04 13.52 3.34
C LEU A 225 30.37 13.23 4.05
N GLN A 226 30.98 12.08 3.77
CA GLN A 226 32.30 11.71 4.30
C GLN A 226 33.39 12.66 3.79
N ALA A 227 33.42 12.97 2.49
CA ALA A 227 34.38 13.91 1.90
C ALA A 227 34.29 15.31 2.53
N ARG A 228 33.08 15.77 2.86
CA ARG A 228 32.87 17.05 3.56
C ARG A 228 33.36 17.04 5.00
N GLN A 229 33.30 15.90 5.68
CA GLN A 229 33.82 15.76 7.05
C GLN A 229 35.35 15.69 7.10
N THR A 230 35.99 15.10 6.08
CA THR A 230 37.45 14.94 6.04
C THR A 230 38.18 16.17 5.48
N GLY A 231 37.46 17.22 5.07
CA GLY A 231 38.05 18.50 4.66
C GLY A 231 38.84 18.45 3.35
N VAL A 232 38.70 17.39 2.56
CA VAL A 232 39.36 17.30 1.25
C VAL A 232 38.52 18.08 0.25
N SER A 233 38.84 19.36 0.13
CA SER A 233 38.42 20.22 -0.97
C SER A 233 39.32 19.89 -2.16
N ASN A 234 38.77 19.38 -3.27
CA ASN A 234 39.43 19.45 -4.57
C ASN A 234 39.02 20.74 -5.27
#